data_AF-F9GDR9-F1
#
_entry.id   AF-F9GDR9-F1
#
_cell.length_a   1.000
_cell.length_b   1.000
_cell.length_c   1.000
_cell.angle_alpha   90.00
_cell.angle_beta   90.00
_cell.angle_gamma   90.00
#
_symmetry.space_group_name_H-M   'P 1'
#
loop_
_entity.id
_entity.type
_entity.pdbx_description
1 polymer ?
#
loop_
_entity_poly.entity_id
_entity_poly.type
_entity_poly.pdbx_seq_one_letter_code
_entity_poly.pdbx_strand_id
1 'polypeptide(L)'
;MNKVWLSWLPSHLSHITQPLDLGLFSPLKRYYREETAGMETYEATSNRQKHIFIQAYKIASEKAFSPENIRQAFRASGIYPVDVDQAIKRLKPKERRGSTFQPPTTPPITVEVDLDIFNTPSSSRDIERLLQRVDWSSGNAERDVRMILRKAGKSLDQRGASTVFQEQKIAVQKAQIAGLKPSGRCKVNWDPNKAFPHVDNLVIAKDRSEMNTWKLNNEAAAENRPPKRRKKQSVEQEFFSQYPKS
;
A
#
# COMPACT_ATOMS: atom_id res chain seq x y z
N MET A 1 -25.08 -27.25 34.67
CA MET A 1 -25.05 -25.86 34.19
C MET A 1 -23.67 -25.28 34.49
N ASN A 2 -23.01 -24.66 33.50
CA ASN A 2 -21.70 -24.04 33.71
C ASN A 2 -21.87 -22.65 34.33
N LYS A 3 -21.15 -22.35 35.42
CA LYS A 3 -21.17 -21.04 36.09
C LYS A 3 -20.28 -20.02 35.35
N VAL A 4 -20.77 -19.50 34.22
CA VAL A 4 -20.05 -18.51 33.42
C VAL A 4 -20.44 -17.10 33.88
N TRP A 5 -19.45 -16.30 34.24
CA TRP A 5 -19.63 -14.89 34.59
C TRP A 5 -19.31 -14.01 33.39
N LEU A 6 -20.24 -13.15 32.99
CA LEU A 6 -20.04 -12.19 31.90
C LEU A 6 -19.37 -10.93 32.44
N SER A 7 -18.25 -10.54 31.82
CA SER A 7 -17.59 -9.26 32.08
C SER A 7 -17.87 -8.31 30.93
N TRP A 8 -18.30 -7.09 31.25
CA TRP A 8 -18.61 -6.04 30.27
C TRP A 8 -17.43 -5.09 30.13
N LEU A 9 -16.88 -4.99 28.92
CA LEU A 9 -15.86 -4.01 28.59
C LEU A 9 -16.53 -2.78 27.95
N PRO A 10 -16.13 -1.55 28.30
CA PRO A 10 -16.64 -0.35 27.65
C PRO A 10 -16.33 -0.32 26.14
N SER A 11 -17.17 0.36 25.36
CA SER A 11 -16.99 0.49 23.91
C SER A 11 -15.64 1.13 23.57
N HIS A 12 -15.05 0.74 22.42
CA HIS A 12 -13.79 1.24 21.88
C HIS A 12 -12.53 0.97 22.74
N LEU A 13 -12.61 0.16 23.79
CA LEU A 13 -11.48 -0.16 24.66
C LEU A 13 -10.78 -1.48 24.36
N SER A 14 -11.09 -2.16 23.25
CA SER A 14 -10.49 -3.47 22.93
C SER A 14 -8.96 -3.44 22.98
N HIS A 15 -8.37 -2.43 22.35
CA HIS A 15 -6.92 -2.18 22.31
C HIS A 15 -6.29 -1.78 23.65
N ILE A 16 -7.07 -1.65 24.74
CA ILE A 16 -6.61 -1.24 26.07
C ILE A 16 -6.86 -2.33 27.11
N THR A 17 -8.02 -2.99 27.05
CA THR A 17 -8.46 -3.92 28.10
C THR A 17 -8.47 -5.38 27.65
N GLN A 18 -8.41 -5.69 26.36
CA GLN A 18 -8.41 -7.07 25.90
C GLN A 18 -6.99 -7.67 25.93
N PRO A 19 -6.74 -8.71 26.76
CA PRO A 19 -5.41 -9.34 26.85
C PRO A 19 -4.93 -9.86 25.49
N LEU A 20 -5.85 -10.37 24.67
CA LEU A 20 -5.54 -10.90 23.34
C LEU A 20 -4.89 -9.84 22.44
N ASP A 21 -5.49 -8.66 22.36
CA ASP A 21 -4.98 -7.54 21.55
C ASP A 21 -3.65 -7.00 22.08
N LEU A 22 -3.47 -7.01 23.41
CA LEU A 22 -2.31 -6.40 24.06
C LEU A 22 -1.05 -7.26 24.06
N GLY A 23 -1.19 -8.59 24.17
CA GLY A 23 -0.05 -9.47 24.44
C GLY A 23 0.04 -10.71 23.58
N LEU A 24 -1.05 -11.20 22.98
CA LEU A 24 -1.06 -12.51 22.31
C LEU A 24 -1.08 -12.40 20.79
N PHE A 25 -1.84 -11.46 20.22
CA PHE A 25 -1.93 -11.31 18.76
C PHE A 25 -0.66 -10.78 18.10
N SER A 26 0.14 -9.98 18.82
CA SER A 26 1.42 -9.50 18.28
C SER A 26 2.44 -10.66 18.12
N PRO A 27 2.74 -11.47 19.15
CA PRO A 27 3.53 -12.69 19.00
C PRO A 27 2.94 -13.68 18.00
N LEU A 28 1.62 -13.89 18.01
CA LEU A 28 0.96 -14.79 17.06
C LEU A 28 1.22 -14.38 15.61
N LYS A 29 1.04 -13.10 15.27
CA LYS A 29 1.33 -12.58 13.93
C LYS A 29 2.80 -12.76 13.57
N ARG A 30 3.71 -12.55 14.52
CA ARG A 30 5.14 -12.73 14.31
C ARG A 30 5.48 -14.18 14.00
N TYR A 31 5.11 -15.12 14.88
CA TYR A 31 5.39 -16.53 14.67
C TYR A 31 4.71 -17.08 13.42
N TYR A 32 3.49 -16.65 13.13
CA TYR A 32 2.81 -17.02 11.91
C TYR A 32 3.56 -16.58 10.65
N ARG A 33 4.12 -15.35 10.65
CA ARG A 33 4.97 -14.87 9.55
C ARG A 33 6.26 -15.68 9.44
N GLU A 34 6.87 -16.05 10.56
CA GLU A 34 8.06 -16.92 10.58
C GLU A 34 7.76 -18.30 9.99
N GLU A 35 6.63 -18.93 10.35
CA GLU A 35 6.22 -20.24 9.81
C GLU A 35 5.87 -20.18 8.30
N THR A 36 5.45 -19.02 7.79
CA THR A 36 5.03 -18.85 6.39
C THR A 36 6.10 -18.24 5.48
N ALA A 37 7.20 -17.71 6.02
CA ALA A 37 8.25 -17.00 5.29
C ALA A 37 8.96 -17.85 4.21
N GLY A 38 8.91 -19.19 4.31
CA GLY A 38 9.47 -20.11 3.32
C GLY A 38 8.43 -20.81 2.44
N MET A 39 7.15 -20.49 2.59
CA MET A 39 6.03 -21.21 1.95
C MET A 39 5.36 -20.40 0.84
N GLU A 40 5.97 -19.31 0.40
CA GLU A 40 5.54 -18.43 -0.70
C GLU A 40 5.62 -19.16 -2.06
N THR A 41 4.77 -20.17 -2.25
CA THR A 41 4.54 -20.78 -3.56
C THR A 41 3.41 -20.04 -4.26
N TYR A 42 3.65 -19.64 -5.51
CA TYR A 42 2.86 -18.73 -6.35
C TYR A 42 1.40 -19.15 -6.63
N GLU A 43 0.91 -20.28 -6.13
CA GLU A 43 -0.45 -20.76 -6.38
C GLU A 43 -1.42 -20.39 -5.25
N ALA A 44 -1.85 -19.13 -5.22
CA ALA A 44 -2.73 -18.50 -4.22
C ALA A 44 -4.13 -19.15 -4.00
N THR A 45 -4.43 -20.31 -4.60
CA THR A 45 -5.81 -20.86 -4.64
C THR A 45 -5.90 -22.37 -4.39
N SER A 46 -4.83 -23.02 -3.96
CA SER A 46 -4.81 -24.48 -3.77
C SER A 46 -5.37 -24.91 -2.40
N ASN A 47 -6.11 -26.03 -2.33
CA ASN A 47 -6.47 -26.69 -1.07
C ASN A 47 -5.24 -26.95 -0.17
N ARG A 48 -4.05 -27.09 -0.77
CA ARG A 48 -2.76 -27.20 -0.08
C ARG A 48 -2.46 -25.97 0.79
N GLN A 49 -2.79 -24.77 0.33
CA GLN A 49 -2.55 -23.54 1.10
C GLN A 49 -3.45 -23.43 2.33
N LYS A 50 -4.69 -23.95 2.27
CA LYS A 50 -5.57 -24.02 3.45
C LYS A 50 -5.00 -24.94 4.53
N HIS A 51 -4.44 -26.08 4.14
CA HIS A 51 -3.79 -27.01 5.07
C HIS A 51 -2.53 -26.36 5.70
N ILE A 52 -1.71 -25.71 4.87
CA ILE A 52 -0.55 -24.94 5.33
C ILE A 52 -0.96 -23.84 6.32
N PHE A 53 -2.01 -23.08 6.02
CA PHE A 53 -2.53 -22.05 6.91
C PHE A 53 -2.89 -22.62 8.29
N ILE A 54 -3.65 -23.72 8.34
CA ILE A 54 -4.09 -24.33 9.59
C ILE A 54 -2.88 -24.85 10.39
N GLN A 55 -1.93 -25.50 9.71
CA GLN A 55 -0.73 -26.03 10.35
C GLN A 55 0.17 -24.92 10.90
N ALA A 56 0.46 -23.89 10.10
CA ALA A 56 1.25 -22.74 10.51
C ALA A 56 0.56 -21.98 11.67
N TYR A 57 -0.77 -21.80 11.61
CA TYR A 57 -1.52 -21.19 12.68
C TYR A 57 -1.46 -22.02 13.97
N LYS A 58 -1.59 -23.35 13.89
CA LYS A 58 -1.48 -24.24 15.05
C LYS A 58 -0.12 -24.06 15.74
N ILE A 59 0.98 -24.18 14.99
CA ILE A 59 2.35 -24.05 15.53
C ILE A 59 2.57 -22.64 16.11
N ALA A 60 2.17 -21.60 15.39
CA ALA A 60 2.30 -20.23 15.84
C ALA A 60 1.46 -19.96 17.11
N SER A 61 0.27 -20.56 17.22
CA SER A 61 -0.60 -20.44 18.39
C SER A 61 -0.01 -21.16 19.62
N GLU A 62 0.54 -22.36 19.46
CA GLU A 62 1.20 -23.07 20.56
C GLU A 62 2.39 -22.25 21.12
N LYS A 63 3.14 -21.55 20.25
CA LYS A 63 4.22 -20.65 20.66
C LYS A 63 3.72 -19.34 21.28
N ALA A 64 2.70 -18.72 20.67
CA ALA A 64 2.18 -17.43 21.11
C ALA A 64 1.41 -17.49 22.43
N PHE A 65 0.60 -18.54 22.62
CA PHE A 65 -0.24 -18.74 23.80
C PHE A 65 0.51 -19.48 24.92
N SER A 66 1.76 -19.11 25.15
CA SER A 66 2.53 -19.63 26.28
C SER A 66 1.96 -19.09 27.61
N PRO A 67 2.09 -19.85 28.72
CA PRO A 67 1.63 -19.38 30.03
C PRO A 67 2.22 -18.02 30.44
N GLU A 68 3.46 -17.75 30.01
CA GLU A 68 4.14 -16.48 30.27
C GLU A 68 3.49 -15.32 29.50
N ASN A 69 3.27 -15.50 28.19
CA ASN A 69 2.62 -14.49 27.35
C ASN A 69 1.18 -14.22 27.82
N ILE A 70 0.46 -15.26 28.26
CA ILE A 70 -0.89 -15.12 28.82
C ILE A 70 -0.83 -14.26 30.10
N ARG A 71 0.04 -14.59 31.06
CA ARG A 71 0.16 -13.81 32.30
C ARG A 71 0.56 -12.36 32.02
N GLN A 72 1.51 -12.12 31.12
CA GLN A 72 1.89 -10.77 30.72
C GLN A 72 0.75 -10.02 30.03
N ALA A 73 -0.04 -10.68 29.18
CA ALA A 73 -1.19 -10.09 28.52
C ALA A 73 -2.27 -9.63 29.53
N PHE A 74 -2.56 -10.45 30.53
CA PHE A 74 -3.50 -10.11 31.61
C PHE A 74 -2.98 -9.01 32.54
N ARG A 75 -1.67 -9.00 32.83
CA ARG A 75 -1.03 -7.93 33.60
C ARG A 75 -1.03 -6.62 32.82
N ALA A 76 -0.77 -6.70 31.51
CA ALA A 76 -0.80 -5.56 30.61
C ALA A 76 -2.19 -4.95 30.50
N SER A 77 -3.26 -5.75 30.49
CA SER A 77 -4.62 -5.23 30.43
C SER A 77 -5.12 -4.63 31.75
N GLY A 78 -4.41 -4.86 32.85
CA GLY A 78 -4.84 -4.48 34.19
C GLY A 78 -6.03 -5.30 34.72
N ILE A 79 -6.37 -6.42 34.05
CA ILE A 79 -7.41 -7.34 34.52
C ILE A 79 -6.87 -8.22 35.64
N TYR A 80 -5.65 -8.74 35.49
CA TYR A 80 -5.04 -9.57 36.53
C TYR A 80 -3.51 -9.38 36.60
N PRO A 81 -2.97 -8.92 37.74
CA PRO A 81 -3.70 -8.37 38.90
C PRO A 81 -4.57 -7.17 38.51
N VAL A 82 -5.64 -6.92 39.27
CA VAL A 82 -6.54 -5.78 39.00
C VAL A 82 -5.77 -4.47 39.23
N ASP A 83 -5.52 -3.73 38.15
CA ASP A 83 -4.76 -2.48 38.14
C ASP A 83 -5.38 -1.50 37.13
N VAL A 84 -6.22 -0.60 37.62
CA VAL A 84 -6.95 0.39 36.80
C VAL A 84 -6.00 1.43 36.20
N ASP A 85 -4.88 1.72 36.88
CA ASP A 85 -3.93 2.73 36.43
C ASP A 85 -3.23 2.30 35.13
N GLN A 86 -3.06 0.99 34.91
CA GLN A 86 -2.53 0.46 33.65
C GLN A 86 -3.45 0.78 32.47
N ALA A 87 -4.76 0.60 32.65
CA ALA A 87 -5.75 0.93 31.63
C ALA A 87 -5.78 2.45 31.37
N ILE A 88 -5.75 3.27 32.44
CA ILE A 88 -5.73 4.74 32.34
C ILE A 88 -4.47 5.25 31.65
N LYS A 89 -3.29 4.67 31.93
CA LYS A 89 -2.02 5.06 31.27
C LYS A 89 -2.09 4.88 29.76
N ARG A 90 -2.78 3.85 29.27
CA ARG A 90 -2.92 3.57 27.83
C ARG A 90 -4.01 4.37 27.13
N LEU A 91 -4.98 4.89 27.87
CA LEU A 91 -5.99 5.83 27.37
C LEU A 91 -5.38 7.17 26.96
N LYS A 92 -4.23 7.56 27.54
CA LYS A 92 -3.57 8.82 27.18
C LYS A 92 -3.27 8.79 25.69
N PRO A 93 -3.75 9.79 24.91
CA PRO A 93 -3.39 9.93 23.51
C PRO A 93 -1.87 9.89 23.45
N LYS A 94 -1.34 8.86 22.82
CA LYS A 94 0.08 8.84 22.49
C LYS A 94 0.24 10.06 21.60
N GLU A 95 0.79 11.15 22.14
CA GLU A 95 1.25 12.25 21.32
C GLU A 95 2.05 11.58 20.24
N ARG A 96 1.51 11.58 19.03
CA ARG A 96 2.30 11.29 17.86
C ARG A 96 3.24 12.48 17.86
N ARG A 97 4.36 12.37 18.58
CA ARG A 97 5.58 13.05 18.19
C ARG A 97 5.67 12.62 16.75
N GLY A 98 5.26 13.52 15.85
CA GLY A 98 5.43 13.29 14.43
C GLY A 98 6.86 12.83 14.35
N SER A 99 7.06 11.61 13.85
CA SER A 99 8.38 11.21 13.38
C SER A 99 8.91 12.46 12.72
N THR A 100 9.92 13.10 13.32
CA THR A 100 10.63 14.20 12.68
C THR A 100 10.85 13.65 11.30
N PHE A 101 10.20 14.24 10.30
CA PHE A 101 10.26 13.76 8.95
C PHE A 101 11.72 13.90 8.58
N GLN A 102 12.46 12.81 8.79
CA GLN A 102 13.73 12.56 8.19
C GLN A 102 13.27 12.27 6.76
N PRO A 103 13.46 13.20 5.80
CA PRO A 103 13.33 12.81 4.40
C PRO A 103 14.15 11.52 4.25
N PRO A 104 13.68 10.53 3.50
CA PRO A 104 14.48 9.33 3.27
C PRO A 104 15.84 9.79 2.77
N THR A 105 16.85 9.73 3.64
CA THR A 105 18.23 9.96 3.25
C THR A 105 18.51 8.76 2.37
N THR A 106 18.46 9.00 1.06
CA THR A 106 18.95 8.03 0.09
C THR A 106 20.34 7.67 0.59
N PRO A 107 20.61 6.38 0.92
CA PRO A 107 21.97 6.00 1.23
C PRO A 107 22.85 6.55 0.11
N PRO A 108 23.99 7.21 0.42
CA PRO A 108 24.90 7.63 -0.63
C PRO A 108 25.09 6.42 -1.52
N ILE A 109 24.92 6.60 -2.83
CA ILE A 109 25.12 5.54 -3.82
C ILE A 109 26.55 5.05 -3.57
N THR A 110 26.68 3.98 -2.80
CA THR A 110 27.84 3.13 -2.83
C THR A 110 27.72 2.50 -4.19
N VAL A 111 28.40 3.13 -5.16
CA VAL A 111 28.87 2.39 -6.32
C VAL A 111 29.75 1.33 -5.68
N GLU A 112 29.17 0.16 -5.39
CA GLU A 112 29.98 -1.03 -5.26
C GLU A 112 30.74 -1.04 -6.57
N VAL A 113 32.02 -0.65 -6.49
CA VAL A 113 32.95 -0.82 -7.59
C VAL A 113 33.16 -2.31 -7.60
N ASP A 114 32.17 -2.97 -8.20
CA ASP A 114 32.15 -4.37 -8.45
C ASP A 114 33.44 -4.66 -9.21
N LEU A 115 34.35 -5.34 -8.51
CA LEU A 115 35.64 -5.75 -9.05
C LEU A 115 35.44 -6.85 -10.11
N ASP A 116 34.20 -7.30 -10.33
CA ASP A 116 33.87 -8.22 -11.39
C ASP A 116 34.04 -7.57 -12.78
N ILE A 117 34.94 -8.22 -13.51
CA ILE A 117 35.58 -7.75 -14.74
C ILE A 117 34.57 -7.63 -15.90
N PHE A 118 33.35 -8.17 -15.77
CA PHE A 118 32.37 -8.24 -16.87
C PHE A 118 30.91 -8.12 -16.38
N ASN A 119 30.51 -6.91 -15.98
CA ASN A 119 29.10 -6.59 -15.77
C ASN A 119 28.28 -6.74 -17.07
N THR A 120 27.01 -7.15 -16.95
CA THR A 120 26.13 -7.31 -18.12
C THR A 120 25.83 -5.94 -18.74
N PRO A 121 26.21 -5.69 -20.00
CA PRO A 121 26.06 -4.37 -20.60
C PRO A 121 24.58 -4.05 -20.85
N SER A 122 24.16 -2.86 -20.43
CA SER A 122 22.77 -2.39 -20.58
C SER A 122 22.58 -1.40 -21.73
N SER A 123 23.67 -0.76 -22.18
CA SER A 123 23.71 0.20 -23.29
C SER A 123 25.00 0.05 -24.09
N SER A 124 25.04 0.61 -25.31
CA SER A 124 26.28 0.74 -26.10
C SER A 124 27.44 1.35 -25.31
N ARG A 125 27.18 2.32 -24.43
CA ARG A 125 28.19 2.96 -23.58
C ARG A 125 28.89 1.97 -22.65
N ASP A 126 28.15 0.99 -22.13
CA ASP A 126 28.72 -0.03 -21.26
C ASP A 126 29.62 -0.97 -22.06
N ILE A 127 29.21 -1.33 -23.28
CA ILE A 127 30.03 -2.11 -24.21
C ILE A 127 31.30 -1.33 -24.59
N GLU A 128 31.19 -0.04 -24.88
CA GLU A 128 32.35 0.79 -25.19
C GLU A 128 33.36 0.86 -24.02
N ARG A 129 32.88 0.98 -22.79
CA ARG A 129 33.72 0.94 -21.58
C ARG A 129 34.41 -0.41 -21.42
N LEU A 130 33.71 -1.52 -21.66
CA LEU A 130 34.30 -2.86 -21.64
C LEU A 130 35.36 -3.02 -22.73
N LEU A 131 35.07 -2.55 -23.94
CA LEU A 131 36.02 -2.59 -25.07
C LEU A 131 37.30 -1.80 -24.81
N GLN A 132 37.23 -0.70 -24.04
CA GLN A 132 38.40 0.11 -23.66
C GLN A 132 39.30 -0.57 -22.61
N ARG A 133 38.77 -1.52 -21.84
CA ARG A 133 39.50 -2.22 -20.77
C ARG A 133 40.22 -3.48 -21.24
N VAL A 134 39.81 -4.06 -22.37
CA VAL A 134 40.43 -5.26 -22.94
C VAL A 134 41.74 -4.86 -23.63
N ASP A 135 42.84 -5.57 -23.31
CA ASP A 135 44.10 -5.44 -24.05
C ASP A 135 44.01 -6.21 -25.37
N TRP A 136 43.87 -5.45 -26.45
CA TRP A 136 43.71 -5.97 -27.80
C TRP A 136 45.03 -6.21 -28.54
N SER A 137 46.17 -5.93 -27.91
CA SER A 137 47.50 -6.06 -28.53
C SER A 137 47.95 -7.53 -28.74
N SER A 138 47.25 -8.49 -28.13
CA SER A 138 47.57 -9.92 -28.21
C SER A 138 46.66 -10.69 -29.20
N GLY A 139 46.93 -10.58 -30.49
CA GLY A 139 46.55 -11.59 -31.49
C GLY A 139 45.25 -11.41 -32.31
N ASN A 140 45.29 -11.95 -33.53
CA ASN A 140 44.45 -11.71 -34.73
C ASN A 140 42.90 -11.82 -34.66
N ALA A 141 42.26 -12.00 -33.50
CA ALA A 141 40.78 -12.07 -33.38
C ALA A 141 40.12 -10.73 -32.99
N GLU A 142 40.77 -9.61 -33.33
CA GLU A 142 40.53 -8.32 -32.69
C GLU A 142 39.41 -7.48 -33.34
N ARG A 143 39.32 -7.47 -34.68
CA ARG A 143 38.44 -6.53 -35.41
C ARG A 143 36.99 -7.00 -35.46
N ASP A 144 36.77 -8.26 -35.78
CA ASP A 144 35.42 -8.79 -35.98
C ASP A 144 34.65 -8.89 -34.66
N VAL A 145 35.33 -9.27 -33.57
CA VAL A 145 34.76 -9.27 -32.22
C VAL A 145 34.36 -7.85 -31.79
N ARG A 146 35.23 -6.85 -31.98
CA ARG A 146 34.88 -5.43 -31.72
C ARG A 146 33.68 -4.98 -32.55
N MET A 147 33.60 -5.40 -33.81
CA MET A 147 32.49 -5.05 -34.69
C MET A 147 31.18 -5.71 -34.22
N ILE A 148 31.22 -6.99 -33.84
CA ILE A 148 30.07 -7.72 -33.29
C ILE A 148 29.58 -7.03 -32.01
N LEU A 149 30.48 -6.68 -31.10
CA LEU A 149 30.14 -6.01 -29.85
C LEU A 149 29.54 -4.61 -30.09
N ARG A 150 30.10 -3.83 -31.02
CA ARG A 150 29.51 -2.54 -31.41
C ARG A 150 28.12 -2.70 -32.04
N LYS A 151 27.91 -3.74 -32.86
CA LYS A 151 26.57 -4.06 -33.40
C LYS A 151 25.61 -4.45 -32.30
N ALA A 152 26.05 -5.24 -31.32
CA ALA A 152 25.26 -5.55 -30.13
C ALA A 152 24.88 -4.27 -29.38
N GLY A 153 25.83 -3.34 -29.17
CA GLY A 153 25.56 -2.03 -28.55
C GLY A 153 24.51 -1.21 -29.29
N LYS A 154 24.61 -1.11 -30.62
CA LYS A 154 23.60 -0.44 -31.44
C LYS A 154 22.22 -1.09 -31.30
N SER A 155 22.15 -2.42 -31.25
CA SER A 155 20.88 -3.12 -31.05
C SER A 155 20.28 -2.89 -29.66
N LEU A 156 21.10 -2.77 -28.61
CA LEU A 156 20.65 -2.42 -27.26
C LEU A 156 20.07 -1.01 -27.23
N ASP A 157 20.72 -0.03 -27.86
CA ASP A 157 20.21 1.34 -27.91
C ASP A 157 18.91 1.44 -28.71
N GLN A 158 18.80 0.70 -29.83
CA GLN A 158 17.55 0.60 -30.61
C GLN A 158 16.40 0.00 -29.79
N ARG A 159 16.70 -1.05 -29.01
CA ARG A 159 15.73 -1.66 -28.09
C ARG A 159 15.33 -0.66 -27.01
N GLY A 160 16.29 0.01 -26.37
CA GLY A 160 16.03 1.03 -25.36
C GLY A 160 15.14 2.15 -25.88
N ALA A 161 15.43 2.67 -27.08
CA ALA A 161 14.60 3.67 -27.75
C ALA A 161 13.18 3.16 -28.02
N SER A 162 13.04 1.91 -28.47
CA SER A 162 11.74 1.27 -28.69
C SER A 162 10.94 1.11 -27.39
N THR A 163 11.61 0.73 -26.30
CA THR A 163 11.00 0.62 -24.97
C THR A 163 10.48 1.98 -24.50
N VAL A 164 11.28 3.04 -24.59
CA VAL A 164 10.84 4.40 -24.22
C VAL A 164 9.62 4.83 -25.06
N PHE A 165 9.63 4.57 -26.36
CA PHE A 165 8.50 4.90 -27.22
C PHE A 165 7.23 4.09 -26.87
N GLN A 166 7.38 2.81 -26.54
CA GLN A 166 6.28 1.96 -26.08
C GLN A 166 5.74 2.44 -24.73
N GLU A 167 6.61 2.82 -23.80
CA GLU A 167 6.22 3.39 -22.50
C GLU A 167 5.44 4.68 -22.66
N GLN A 168 5.87 5.57 -23.57
CA GLN A 168 5.12 6.77 -23.92
C GLN A 168 3.73 6.45 -24.48
N LYS A 169 3.63 5.49 -25.42
CA LYS A 169 2.33 5.03 -25.94
C LYS A 169 1.44 4.47 -24.84
N ILE A 170 2.00 3.64 -23.95
CA ILE A 170 1.28 3.08 -22.81
C ILE A 170 0.79 4.21 -21.90
N ALA A 171 1.61 5.22 -21.63
CA ALA A 171 1.23 6.35 -20.79
C ALA A 171 0.07 7.15 -21.42
N VAL A 172 0.12 7.43 -22.73
CA VAL A 172 -0.96 8.11 -23.45
C VAL A 172 -2.24 7.28 -23.45
N GLN A 173 -2.16 5.97 -23.74
CA GLN A 173 -3.32 5.09 -23.71
C GLN A 173 -3.93 4.99 -22.30
N LYS A 174 -3.09 4.89 -21.26
CA LYS A 174 -3.55 4.90 -19.87
C LYS A 174 -4.26 6.22 -19.53
N ALA A 175 -3.75 7.35 -20.01
CA ALA A 175 -4.40 8.65 -19.83
C ALA A 175 -5.75 8.74 -20.57
N GLN A 176 -5.84 8.22 -21.80
CA GLN A 176 -7.10 8.15 -22.54
C GLN A 176 -8.13 7.27 -21.82
N ILE A 177 -7.73 6.07 -21.38
CA ILE A 177 -8.59 5.16 -20.61
C ILE A 177 -9.04 5.84 -19.31
N ALA A 178 -8.14 6.53 -18.60
CA ALA A 178 -8.47 7.25 -17.38
C ALA A 178 -9.49 8.38 -17.64
N GLY A 179 -9.38 9.08 -18.78
CA GLY A 179 -10.34 10.09 -19.20
C GLY A 179 -11.72 9.52 -19.56
N LEU A 180 -11.77 8.35 -20.21
CA LEU A 180 -13.03 7.69 -20.58
C LEU A 180 -13.75 7.03 -19.39
N LYS A 181 -13.03 6.72 -18.31
CA LYS A 181 -13.64 6.11 -17.12
C LYS A 181 -14.55 7.12 -16.40
N PRO A 182 -15.76 6.69 -15.96
CA PRO A 182 -16.64 7.54 -15.16
C PRO A 182 -15.90 8.03 -13.90
N SER A 183 -15.77 9.36 -13.78
CA SER A 183 -15.01 10.05 -12.76
C SER A 183 -15.97 10.81 -11.84
N GLY A 184 -15.79 10.63 -10.53
CA GLY A 184 -16.65 11.21 -9.49
C GLY A 184 -17.67 10.23 -8.90
N ARG A 185 -18.24 10.60 -7.75
CA ARG A 185 -19.28 9.82 -7.08
C ARG A 185 -20.65 10.32 -7.55
N CYS A 186 -21.46 9.44 -8.15
CA CYS A 186 -22.87 9.71 -8.43
C CYS A 186 -23.74 9.15 -7.31
N LYS A 187 -24.63 9.97 -6.73
CA LYS A 187 -25.57 9.51 -5.71
C LYS A 187 -26.67 8.70 -6.37
N VAL A 188 -26.88 7.48 -5.91
CA VAL A 188 -28.02 6.65 -6.31
C VAL A 188 -29.27 7.24 -5.67
N ASN A 189 -30.30 7.52 -6.48
CA ASN A 189 -31.60 7.93 -5.95
C ASN A 189 -32.42 6.68 -5.66
N TRP A 190 -32.81 6.48 -4.41
CA TRP A 190 -33.56 5.31 -3.98
C TRP A 190 -34.38 5.62 -2.72
N ASP A 191 -35.46 4.87 -2.50
CA ASP A 191 -36.38 5.04 -1.37
C ASP A 191 -35.70 4.65 -0.04
N PRO A 192 -35.46 5.60 0.89
CA PRO A 192 -34.73 5.36 2.14
C PRO A 192 -35.34 4.28 3.04
N ASN A 193 -36.62 3.96 2.86
CA ASN A 193 -37.32 2.97 3.67
C ASN A 193 -37.05 1.52 3.24
N LYS A 194 -36.35 1.31 2.11
CA LYS A 194 -35.94 -0.03 1.68
C LYS A 194 -34.58 -0.39 2.28
N ALA A 195 -34.23 -1.68 2.31
CA ALA A 195 -32.91 -2.09 2.81
C ALA A 195 -31.79 -1.76 1.81
N PHE A 196 -32.07 -1.89 0.50
CA PHE A 196 -31.10 -1.67 -0.57
C PHE A 196 -31.73 -1.04 -1.82
N PRO A 197 -30.95 -0.30 -2.64
CA PRO A 197 -31.37 0.15 -3.95
C PRO A 197 -31.67 -1.02 -4.90
N HIS A 198 -32.67 -0.87 -5.77
CA HIS A 198 -32.94 -1.82 -6.85
C HIS A 198 -31.90 -1.70 -7.98
N VAL A 199 -31.72 -2.76 -8.77
CA VAL A 199 -30.72 -2.83 -9.85
C VAL A 199 -30.91 -1.70 -10.86
N ASP A 200 -32.14 -1.39 -11.23
CA ASP A 200 -32.45 -0.30 -12.17
C ASP A 200 -31.94 1.06 -11.68
N ASN A 201 -32.04 1.31 -10.37
CA ASN A 201 -31.55 2.56 -9.78
C ASN A 201 -30.02 2.66 -9.88
N LEU A 202 -29.31 1.53 -9.83
CA LEU A 202 -27.86 1.45 -10.00
C LEU A 202 -27.46 1.67 -11.46
N VAL A 203 -28.18 1.07 -12.41
CA VAL A 203 -27.94 1.25 -13.85
C VAL A 203 -28.15 2.72 -14.23
N ILE A 204 -29.26 3.33 -13.82
CA ILE A 204 -29.53 4.75 -14.06
C ILE A 204 -28.44 5.66 -13.46
N ALA A 205 -27.95 5.36 -12.26
CA ALA A 205 -26.88 6.13 -11.63
C ALA A 205 -25.54 5.96 -12.37
N LYS A 206 -25.25 4.76 -12.87
CA LYS A 206 -24.08 4.47 -13.70
C LYS A 206 -24.15 5.25 -15.02
N ASP A 207 -25.26 5.17 -15.74
CA ASP A 207 -25.45 5.87 -17.03
C ASP A 207 -25.32 7.39 -16.85
N ARG A 208 -25.87 7.94 -15.76
CA ARG A 208 -25.68 9.37 -15.41
C ARG A 208 -24.22 9.72 -15.15
N SER A 209 -23.47 8.84 -14.47
CA SER A 209 -22.05 9.05 -14.23
C SER A 209 -21.26 9.05 -15.53
N GLU A 210 -21.57 8.13 -16.45
CA GLU A 210 -20.95 8.03 -17.77
C GLU A 210 -21.27 9.25 -18.64
N MET A 211 -22.53 9.72 -18.63
CA MET A 211 -22.95 10.94 -19.31
C MET A 211 -22.28 12.19 -18.75
N ASN A 212 -22.09 12.28 -17.43
CA ASN A 212 -21.37 13.40 -16.82
C ASN A 212 -19.90 13.43 -17.27
N THR A 213 -19.24 12.28 -17.39
CA THR A 213 -17.88 12.22 -17.94
C THR A 213 -17.82 12.49 -19.42
N TRP A 214 -18.78 12.00 -20.20
CA TRP A 214 -18.88 12.30 -21.62
C TRP A 214 -19.05 13.81 -21.84
N LYS A 215 -19.92 14.48 -21.07
CA LYS A 215 -20.07 15.93 -21.09
C LYS A 215 -18.77 16.64 -20.73
N LEU A 216 -18.09 16.24 -19.65
CA LEU A 216 -16.81 16.82 -19.25
C LEU A 216 -15.71 16.66 -20.32
N ASN A 217 -15.75 15.59 -21.10
CA ASN A 217 -14.75 15.31 -22.13
C ASN A 217 -15.09 15.96 -23.49
N ASN A 218 -16.37 16.17 -23.80
CA ASN A 218 -16.84 16.63 -25.12
C ASN A 218 -17.38 18.07 -25.15
N GLU A 219 -17.80 18.65 -24.02
CA GLU A 219 -18.02 20.10 -23.89
C GLU A 219 -16.63 20.75 -23.83
N ALA A 220 -16.06 21.03 -25.01
CA ALA A 220 -14.75 21.65 -25.21
C ALA A 220 -14.50 22.78 -24.18
N ALA A 221 -13.24 22.99 -23.77
CA ALA A 221 -12.88 24.21 -23.05
C ALA A 221 -13.56 24.38 -21.67
N ALA A 222 -12.94 23.76 -20.65
CA ALA A 222 -13.04 24.24 -19.26
C ALA A 222 -12.53 25.70 -19.06
N GLU A 223 -12.31 26.48 -20.13
CA GLU A 223 -11.84 27.87 -20.12
C GLU A 223 -12.81 28.85 -19.47
N ASN A 224 -14.05 28.47 -19.15
CA ASN A 224 -14.97 29.34 -18.40
C ASN A 224 -15.31 28.83 -16.99
N ARG A 225 -14.43 28.05 -16.34
CA ARG A 225 -14.66 27.67 -14.94
C ARG A 225 -13.85 28.53 -13.97
N PRO A 226 -14.48 29.49 -13.24
CA PRO A 226 -13.78 30.20 -12.18
C PRO A 226 -13.37 29.23 -11.05
N PRO A 227 -12.30 29.55 -10.30
CA PRO A 227 -11.83 28.69 -9.22
C PRO A 227 -12.94 28.45 -8.20
N LYS A 228 -13.13 27.19 -7.79
CA LYS A 228 -14.08 26.82 -6.75
C LYS A 228 -13.82 27.68 -5.50
N ARG A 229 -14.80 28.53 -5.15
CA ARG A 229 -14.80 29.28 -3.88
C ARG A 229 -14.62 28.28 -2.74
N ARG A 230 -13.52 28.42 -2.00
CA ARG A 230 -13.37 27.79 -0.68
C ARG A 230 -14.51 28.31 0.19
N LYS A 231 -15.36 27.42 0.72
CA LYS A 231 -16.24 27.77 1.83
C LYS A 231 -15.35 28.06 3.04
N LYS A 232 -15.08 29.34 3.31
CA LYS A 232 -14.76 29.79 4.65
C LYS A 232 -16.09 29.96 5.37
N GLN A 233 -16.28 29.28 6.49
CA GLN A 233 -17.33 29.66 7.45
C GLN A 233 -17.10 31.15 7.78
N SER A 234 -18.12 32.00 7.65
CA SER A 234 -18.00 33.38 8.13
C SER A 234 -18.11 33.35 9.66
N VAL A 235 -17.25 34.13 10.30
CA VAL A 235 -17.18 34.32 11.76
C VAL A 235 -18.53 34.81 12.34
N GLU A 236 -19.42 35.38 11.51
CA GLU A 236 -20.77 35.79 11.89
C GLU A 236 -21.70 34.60 12.22
N GLN A 237 -21.50 33.43 11.60
CA GLN A 237 -22.27 32.22 11.97
C GLN A 237 -21.84 31.65 13.32
N GLU A 238 -20.59 31.89 13.73
CA GLU A 238 -20.09 31.57 15.08
C GLU A 238 -20.56 32.60 16.11
N PHE A 239 -20.66 33.89 15.73
CA PHE A 239 -21.06 34.97 16.64
C PHE A 239 -22.55 34.92 17.02
N PHE A 240 -23.45 34.63 16.07
CA PHE A 240 -24.89 34.58 16.35
C PHE A 240 -25.38 33.27 17.01
N SER A 241 -24.52 32.24 17.10
CA SER A 241 -24.81 31.02 17.85
C SER A 241 -24.69 31.20 19.36
N GLN A 242 -24.12 32.32 19.82
CA GLN A 242 -23.68 32.50 21.22
C GLN A 242 -24.71 33.20 22.12
N TYR A 243 -25.88 33.58 21.61
CA TYR A 243 -26.97 34.17 22.41
C TYR A 243 -28.18 33.22 22.50
N PRO A 244 -28.81 33.05 23.68
CA PRO A 244 -29.96 32.18 23.84
C PRO A 244 -31.18 32.80 23.16
N LYS A 245 -31.93 31.97 22.43
CA LYS A 245 -33.24 32.35 21.89
C LYS A 245 -34.19 32.55 23.07
N SER A 246 -34.72 33.76 23.19
CA SER A 246 -35.86 34.12 24.05
C SER A 246 -37.08 33.25 23.77
#